data_AF-A0A1R7SQM6-F1
#
_entry.id   AF-A0A1R7SQM6-F1
#
_cell.length_a   1.000
_cell.length_b   1.000
_cell.length_c   1.000
_cell.angle_alpha   90.00
_cell.angle_beta   90.00
_cell.angle_gamma   90.00
#
_symmetry.space_group_name_H-M   'P 1'
#
loop_
_entity.id
_entity.type
_entity.pdbx_description
1 polymer ?
#
loop_
_entity_poly.entity_id
_entity_poly.type
_entity_poly.pdbx_seq_one_letter_code
_entity_poly.pdbx_strand_id
1 'polypeptide(L)'
;MRRRIAAARLWAAHQAPYLASAVFALRPVILEAAAGDDTGAPVADPEFRAFPADTRWNLHVEPGTALATPVEEIGWWMLHQVGHLVRGHAGRSPVRPGPGEQVSHAAGAIRDEAAHRWNQAADAEINDDLEAEELHGPTGVVSPAELGLPVNRTAEEYLPMLDVLAEALGRGGRALAESIDCGSAVDGVDRTYEDTGSGDGLTTLDRELLERTIAAGIQDRISARSEVPSGWRRWAEERLRPSINWRARLGALIRRGLSTVAGQVDFSYHKPSRRAGAYDRIIPPSMVRPVPDTVLVIDTSGSVTNELLRRLLAEVTGIIDGVAGPARRLRAFCCDVAPHPVQVVRRASDIELVGGGGTDMRAGLAAALALRPRPDLVIVLTDGETPWPERRPSAHVVVCLIGDGGHAPDWASVARIPADAAPRVTARGES
;
A
#
# COMPACT_ATOMS: atom_id res chain seq x y z
N MET A 1 5.25 -39.34 -0.49
CA MET A 1 5.16 -37.94 -0.06
C MET A 1 5.83 -36.95 -1.03
N ARG A 2 7.16 -36.80 -1.09
CA ARG A 2 7.81 -35.74 -1.93
C ARG A 2 7.34 -35.68 -3.39
N ARG A 3 7.17 -36.85 -4.04
CA ARG A 3 6.62 -36.94 -5.41
C ARG A 3 5.17 -36.43 -5.52
N ARG A 4 4.34 -36.65 -4.49
CA ARG A 4 2.96 -36.13 -4.45
C ARG A 4 2.93 -34.62 -4.30
N ILE A 5 3.73 -34.06 -3.40
CA ILE A 5 3.87 -32.60 -3.25
C ILE A 5 4.34 -31.96 -4.57
N ALA A 6 5.31 -32.57 -5.25
CA ALA A 6 5.75 -32.08 -6.56
C ALA A 6 4.66 -32.18 -7.64
N ALA A 7 3.89 -33.27 -7.67
CA ALA A 7 2.77 -33.44 -8.59
C ALA A 7 1.64 -32.43 -8.31
N ALA A 8 1.33 -32.17 -7.04
CA ALA A 8 0.33 -31.21 -6.62
C ALA A 8 0.69 -29.78 -7.03
N ARG A 9 1.98 -29.40 -6.91
CA ARG A 9 2.48 -28.12 -7.43
C ARG A 9 2.29 -27.97 -8.93
N LEU A 10 2.59 -29.02 -9.67
CA LEU A 10 2.43 -29.01 -11.13
C LEU A 10 0.95 -28.90 -11.51
N TRP A 11 0.07 -29.63 -10.81
CA TRP A 11 -1.37 -29.54 -10.99
C TRP A 11 -1.87 -28.11 -10.69
N ALA A 12 -1.49 -27.53 -9.54
CA ALA A 12 -1.89 -26.19 -9.14
C ALA A 12 -1.41 -25.12 -10.15
N ALA A 13 -0.16 -25.21 -10.60
CA ALA A 13 0.39 -24.32 -11.62
C ALA A 13 -0.28 -24.49 -12.99
N HIS A 14 -0.85 -25.66 -13.29
CA HIS A 14 -1.62 -25.88 -14.50
C HIS A 14 -3.01 -25.24 -14.42
N GLN A 15 -3.69 -25.38 -13.27
CA GLN A 15 -5.02 -24.80 -13.05
C GLN A 15 -4.98 -23.27 -12.97
N ALA A 16 -4.01 -22.70 -12.24
CA ALA A 16 -3.83 -21.25 -12.11
C ALA A 16 -2.41 -20.81 -12.53
N PRO A 17 -2.11 -20.73 -13.85
CA PRO A 17 -0.77 -20.40 -14.34
C PRO A 17 -0.23 -19.05 -13.86
N TYR A 18 -1.11 -18.09 -13.58
CA TYR A 18 -0.75 -16.77 -13.05
C TYR A 18 -0.28 -16.81 -11.58
N LEU A 19 -0.55 -17.91 -10.86
CA LEU A 19 -0.08 -18.14 -9.50
C LEU A 19 1.10 -19.13 -9.45
N ALA A 20 1.57 -19.63 -10.59
CA ALA A 20 2.62 -20.65 -10.62
C ALA A 20 3.89 -20.24 -9.85
N SER A 21 4.34 -19.00 -10.01
CA SER A 21 5.50 -18.49 -9.26
C SER A 21 5.28 -18.54 -7.75
N ALA A 22 4.06 -18.28 -7.28
CA ALA A 22 3.71 -18.35 -5.86
C ALA A 22 3.71 -19.79 -5.34
N VAL A 23 3.09 -20.71 -6.09
CA VAL A 23 3.04 -22.14 -5.75
C VAL A 23 4.45 -22.74 -5.64
N PHE A 24 5.36 -22.36 -6.54
CA PHE A 24 6.75 -22.81 -6.48
C PHE A 24 7.59 -22.09 -5.44
N ALA A 25 7.18 -20.91 -4.98
CA ALA A 25 7.83 -20.18 -3.91
C ALA A 25 7.50 -20.72 -2.51
N LEU A 26 6.38 -21.43 -2.34
CA LEU A 26 6.08 -22.16 -1.11
C LEU A 26 7.25 -23.09 -0.74
N ARG A 27 7.59 -23.17 0.55
CA ARG A 27 8.62 -24.10 1.04
C ARG A 27 7.98 -25.23 1.85
N PRO A 28 8.01 -26.49 1.39
CA PRO A 28 7.44 -27.58 2.17
C PRO A 28 8.31 -27.84 3.40
N VAL A 29 7.72 -27.70 4.59
CA VAL A 29 8.30 -28.11 5.86
C VAL A 29 7.65 -29.42 6.26
N ILE A 30 8.45 -30.48 6.33
CA ILE A 30 7.95 -31.81 6.67
C ILE A 30 7.91 -31.90 8.20
N LEU A 31 6.72 -32.10 8.75
CA LEU A 31 6.52 -32.29 10.17
C LEU A 31 6.90 -33.71 10.61
N GLU A 32 7.07 -33.89 11.92
CA GLU A 32 7.18 -35.23 12.49
C GLU A 32 5.86 -35.96 12.31
N ALA A 33 5.91 -37.20 11.82
CA ALA A 33 4.70 -37.98 11.58
C ALA A 33 4.06 -38.42 12.90
N ALA A 34 2.73 -38.33 12.97
CA ALA A 34 1.99 -39.04 13.99
C ALA A 34 2.14 -40.55 13.74
N ALA A 35 2.80 -41.25 14.66
CA ALA A 35 2.95 -42.70 14.59
C ALA A 35 1.67 -43.36 15.13
N GLY A 36 1.05 -44.23 14.32
CA GLY A 36 -0.09 -45.02 14.78
C GLY A 36 0.34 -46.06 15.83
N ASP A 37 -0.51 -46.22 16.85
CA ASP A 37 -0.25 -46.95 18.10
C ASP A 37 0.28 -48.39 17.95
N ASP A 38 0.02 -49.06 16.82
CA ASP A 38 0.35 -50.49 16.63
C ASP A 38 1.21 -50.85 15.41
N THR A 39 1.49 -49.92 14.48
CA THR A 39 2.15 -50.28 13.19
C THR A 39 3.37 -49.46 12.81
N GLY A 40 3.60 -48.31 13.47
CA GLY A 40 4.65 -47.36 13.08
C GLY A 40 4.44 -46.74 11.69
N ALA A 41 3.30 -47.00 11.05
CA ALA A 41 2.92 -46.33 9.81
C ALA A 41 2.41 -44.91 10.12
N PRO A 42 2.70 -43.91 9.27
CA PRO A 42 2.15 -42.57 9.40
C PRO A 42 0.62 -42.62 9.34
N VAL A 43 -0.05 -42.03 10.33
CA VAL A 43 -1.50 -41.87 10.35
C VAL A 43 -1.83 -40.44 9.94
N ALA A 44 -2.85 -40.26 9.09
CA ALA A 44 -3.28 -38.93 8.68
C ALA A 44 -3.80 -38.15 9.89
N ASP A 45 -3.23 -36.97 10.10
CA ASP A 45 -3.66 -36.03 11.11
C ASP A 45 -4.69 -35.04 10.53
N PRO A 46 -5.95 -35.07 11.01
CA PRO A 46 -7.00 -34.14 10.57
C PRO A 46 -6.66 -32.66 10.80
N GLU A 47 -5.79 -32.33 11.76
CA GLU A 47 -5.36 -30.94 12.03
C GLU A 47 -4.62 -30.33 10.83
N PHE A 48 -3.89 -31.16 10.07
CA PHE A 48 -3.09 -30.73 8.92
C PHE A 48 -3.78 -30.96 7.57
N ARG A 49 -5.09 -31.22 7.55
CA ARG A 49 -5.84 -31.49 6.31
C ARG A 49 -5.81 -30.35 5.28
N ALA A 50 -5.57 -29.12 5.74
CA ALA A 50 -5.45 -27.93 4.89
C ALA A 50 -4.03 -27.61 4.41
N PHE A 51 -3.02 -28.39 4.84
CA PHE A 51 -1.61 -28.07 4.60
C PHE A 51 -1.30 -26.62 5.02
N PRO A 52 -1.44 -26.26 6.31
CA PRO A 52 -1.39 -24.88 6.76
C PRO A 52 -0.10 -24.18 6.36
N ALA A 53 -0.19 -22.88 6.08
CA ALA A 53 0.95 -22.05 5.73
C ALA A 53 1.22 -20.98 6.78
N ASP A 54 2.50 -20.61 6.91
CA ASP A 54 2.91 -19.52 7.79
C ASP A 54 3.30 -18.25 7.02
N THR A 55 3.42 -17.14 7.74
CA THR A 55 3.80 -15.84 7.17
C THR A 55 5.18 -15.82 6.49
N ARG A 56 6.01 -16.86 6.70
CA ARG A 56 7.33 -17.06 6.10
C ARG A 56 7.28 -17.88 4.80
N TRP A 57 6.06 -18.18 4.30
CA TRP A 57 5.80 -18.98 3.10
C TRP A 57 6.18 -20.46 3.24
N ASN A 58 6.24 -20.97 4.46
CA ASN A 58 6.30 -22.40 4.66
C ASN A 58 4.92 -23.01 4.46
N LEU A 59 4.90 -24.18 3.82
CA LEU A 59 3.74 -25.06 3.75
C LEU A 59 4.05 -26.26 4.65
N HIS A 60 3.29 -26.41 5.74
CA HIS A 60 3.51 -27.48 6.71
C HIS A 60 2.85 -28.77 6.24
N VAL A 61 3.65 -29.82 6.13
CA VAL A 61 3.26 -31.09 5.51
C VAL A 61 3.41 -32.20 6.53
N GLU A 62 2.28 -32.63 7.09
CA GLU A 62 2.22 -33.86 7.89
C GLU A 62 2.30 -35.09 6.96
N PRO A 63 3.25 -36.01 7.17
CA PRO A 63 3.47 -37.15 6.28
C PRO A 63 2.27 -38.07 6.06
N GLY A 64 1.50 -38.40 7.09
CA GLY A 64 0.31 -39.26 7.00
C GLY A 64 -0.78 -38.65 6.13
N THR A 65 -1.11 -37.38 6.37
CA THR A 65 -2.11 -36.59 5.64
C THR A 65 -1.67 -36.43 4.18
N ALA A 66 -0.43 -36.04 3.93
CA ALA A 66 0.13 -35.97 2.58
C ALA A 66 0.13 -37.32 1.84
N LEU A 67 0.11 -38.44 2.57
CA LEU A 67 0.01 -39.77 2.00
C LEU A 67 -1.44 -40.25 1.79
N ALA A 68 -2.40 -39.72 2.53
CA ALA A 68 -3.82 -40.05 2.41
C ALA A 68 -4.55 -39.18 1.38
N THR A 69 -4.12 -37.93 1.20
CA THR A 69 -4.82 -36.95 0.36
C THR A 69 -4.51 -37.12 -1.15
N PRO A 70 -5.53 -37.04 -2.04
CA PRO A 70 -5.34 -36.98 -3.50
C PRO A 70 -4.47 -35.80 -3.96
N VAL A 71 -3.81 -35.93 -5.12
CA VAL A 71 -2.87 -34.92 -5.62
C VAL A 71 -3.56 -33.60 -5.95
N GLU A 72 -4.76 -33.70 -6.51
CA GLU A 72 -5.62 -32.60 -6.92
C GLU A 72 -6.06 -31.78 -5.70
N GLU A 73 -6.45 -32.47 -4.62
CA GLU A 73 -6.86 -31.83 -3.37
C GLU A 73 -5.67 -31.12 -2.67
N ILE A 74 -4.48 -31.74 -2.66
CA ILE A 74 -3.27 -31.05 -2.18
C ILE A 74 -2.99 -29.80 -3.03
N GLY A 75 -3.16 -29.90 -4.36
CA GLY A 75 -2.97 -28.78 -5.27
C GLY A 75 -3.97 -27.65 -5.04
N TRP A 76 -5.23 -27.99 -4.75
CA TRP A 76 -6.27 -27.03 -4.37
C TRP A 76 -5.89 -26.30 -3.08
N TRP A 77 -5.46 -27.03 -2.04
CA TRP A 77 -4.99 -26.42 -0.80
C TRP A 77 -3.77 -25.52 -1.02
N MET A 78 -2.84 -25.88 -1.92
CA MET A 78 -1.72 -24.99 -2.26
C MET A 78 -2.18 -23.67 -2.89
N LEU A 79 -3.16 -23.69 -3.79
CA LEU A 79 -3.73 -22.46 -4.35
C LEU A 79 -4.44 -21.64 -3.28
N HIS A 80 -5.16 -22.32 -2.39
CA HIS A 80 -5.83 -21.70 -1.25
C HIS A 80 -4.83 -21.00 -0.31
N GLN A 81 -3.76 -21.69 0.11
CA GLN A 81 -2.71 -21.12 0.95
C GLN A 81 -1.96 -19.96 0.25
N VAL A 82 -1.71 -20.06 -1.06
CA VAL A 82 -1.20 -18.94 -1.86
C VAL A 82 -2.14 -17.73 -1.80
N GLY A 83 -3.45 -17.96 -1.82
CA GLY A 83 -4.47 -16.94 -1.62
C GLY A 83 -4.23 -16.13 -0.35
N HIS A 84 -4.09 -16.79 0.81
CA HIS A 84 -3.83 -16.11 2.09
C HIS A 84 -2.54 -15.27 2.05
N LEU A 85 -1.46 -15.84 1.54
CA LEU A 85 -0.14 -15.22 1.52
C LEU A 85 -0.08 -14.00 0.60
N VAL A 86 -0.60 -14.13 -0.62
CA VAL A 86 -0.56 -13.08 -1.64
C VAL A 86 -1.52 -11.95 -1.33
N ARG A 87 -2.69 -12.26 -0.75
CA ARG A 87 -3.67 -11.24 -0.31
C ARG A 87 -3.35 -10.64 1.06
N GLY A 88 -2.34 -11.16 1.73
CA GLY A 88 -1.84 -10.64 3.00
C GLY A 88 -2.86 -10.71 4.13
N HIS A 89 -3.63 -11.80 4.22
CA HIS A 89 -4.68 -11.97 5.23
C HIS A 89 -4.14 -11.78 6.66
N ALA A 90 -2.97 -12.35 6.98
CA ALA A 90 -2.32 -12.12 8.27
C ALA A 90 -2.15 -10.63 8.64
N GLY A 91 -1.83 -9.76 7.67
CA GLY A 91 -1.66 -8.32 7.91
C GLY A 91 -2.98 -7.53 7.95
N ARG A 92 -4.03 -8.08 7.34
CA ARG A 92 -5.39 -7.51 7.29
C ARG A 92 -6.25 -7.95 8.49
N SER A 93 -5.84 -9.01 9.18
CA SER A 93 -6.52 -9.57 10.34
C SER A 93 -6.79 -8.52 11.42
N PRO A 94 -8.04 -8.41 11.93
CA PRO A 94 -8.34 -7.59 13.09
C PRO A 94 -7.80 -8.20 14.38
N VAL A 95 -7.44 -9.48 14.37
CA VAL A 95 -6.85 -10.21 15.50
C VAL A 95 -5.45 -9.67 15.74
N ARG A 96 -5.16 -9.29 16.98
CA ARG A 96 -3.84 -8.78 17.38
C ARG A 96 -3.22 -9.78 18.35
N PRO A 97 -2.30 -10.65 17.89
CA PRO A 97 -1.60 -11.54 18.81
C PRO A 97 -0.80 -10.75 19.84
N GLY A 98 -0.81 -11.20 21.09
CA GLY A 98 0.15 -10.75 22.09
C GLY A 98 1.58 -11.16 21.71
N PRO A 99 2.63 -10.44 22.16
CA PRO A 99 4.01 -10.85 21.92
C PRO A 99 4.28 -12.25 22.47
N GLY A 100 4.65 -13.19 21.60
CA GLY A 100 4.97 -14.58 21.98
C GLY A 100 3.76 -15.47 22.25
N GLU A 101 2.56 -15.04 21.89
CA GLU A 101 1.35 -15.86 21.98
C GLU A 101 1.36 -16.93 20.89
N GLN A 102 1.49 -18.19 21.31
CA GLN A 102 1.35 -19.36 20.45
C GLN A 102 0.01 -20.03 20.73
N VAL A 103 -0.71 -20.38 19.68
CA VAL A 103 -1.98 -21.11 19.82
C VAL A 103 -1.72 -22.59 19.56
N SER A 104 -2.20 -23.43 20.49
CA SER A 104 -2.34 -24.86 20.27
C SER A 104 -3.69 -25.13 19.60
N HIS A 105 -3.68 -25.74 18.41
CA HIS A 105 -4.89 -26.14 17.70
C HIS A 105 -5.31 -27.59 17.98
N ALA A 106 -4.70 -28.22 19.00
CA ALA A 106 -5.07 -29.54 19.45
C ALA A 106 -6.59 -29.63 19.71
N ALA A 107 -7.19 -30.74 19.26
CA ALA A 107 -8.61 -31.00 19.41
C ALA A 107 -9.08 -30.78 20.86
N GLY A 108 -9.98 -29.82 21.07
CA GLY A 108 -10.54 -29.46 22.40
C GLY A 108 -9.99 -28.19 23.04
N ALA A 109 -9.06 -27.47 22.41
CA ALA A 109 -8.60 -26.15 22.90
C ALA A 109 -9.68 -25.05 22.77
N ILE A 110 -9.65 -24.07 23.69
CA ILE A 110 -10.51 -22.87 23.60
C ILE A 110 -10.06 -22.05 22.40
N ARG A 111 -10.88 -22.03 21.34
CA ARG A 111 -10.63 -21.26 20.13
C ARG A 111 -10.93 -19.78 20.40
N ASP A 112 -10.02 -18.89 19.99
CA ASP A 112 -10.35 -17.48 19.88
C ASP A 112 -11.42 -17.32 18.78
N GLU A 113 -12.64 -16.97 19.18
CA GLU A 113 -13.77 -16.84 18.27
C GLU A 113 -13.52 -15.76 17.21
N ALA A 114 -12.77 -14.70 17.53
CA ALA A 114 -12.44 -13.64 16.57
C ALA A 114 -11.46 -14.14 15.51
N ALA A 115 -10.44 -14.90 15.91
CA ALA A 115 -9.51 -15.54 14.97
C ALA A 115 -10.19 -16.58 14.10
N HIS A 116 -11.09 -17.36 14.69
CA HIS A 116 -11.90 -18.33 13.97
C HIS A 116 -12.78 -17.68 12.91
N ARG A 117 -13.49 -16.60 13.27
CA ARG A 117 -14.37 -15.90 12.32
C ARG A 117 -13.59 -15.20 11.21
N TRP A 118 -12.42 -14.63 11.53
CA TRP A 118 -11.52 -14.08 10.51
C TRP A 118 -11.03 -15.15 9.53
N ASN A 119 -10.64 -16.33 10.01
CA ASN A 119 -10.25 -17.44 9.16
C ASN A 119 -11.39 -17.82 8.20
N GLN A 120 -12.62 -18.01 8.69
CA GLN A 120 -13.78 -18.30 7.83
C GLN A 120 -14.03 -17.21 6.77
N ALA A 121 -13.85 -15.93 7.12
CA ALA A 121 -14.01 -14.83 6.18
C ALA A 121 -12.90 -14.77 5.11
N ALA A 122 -11.67 -15.06 5.51
CA ALA A 122 -10.51 -15.15 4.63
C ALA A 122 -10.62 -16.35 3.67
N ASP A 123 -11.07 -17.50 4.17
CA ASP A 123 -11.37 -18.69 3.38
C ASP A 123 -12.48 -18.40 2.37
N ALA A 124 -13.54 -17.70 2.79
CA ALA A 124 -14.62 -17.27 1.91
C ALA A 124 -14.10 -16.40 0.75
N GLU A 125 -13.23 -15.41 0.99
CA GLU A 125 -12.62 -14.57 -0.07
C GLU A 125 -11.80 -15.41 -1.08
N ILE A 126 -11.14 -16.47 -0.62
CA ILE A 126 -10.29 -17.32 -1.47
C ILE A 126 -11.12 -18.34 -2.25
N ASN A 127 -12.01 -19.04 -1.57
CA ASN A 127 -12.80 -20.12 -2.13
C ASN A 127 -13.79 -19.61 -3.18
N ASP A 128 -14.30 -18.40 -3.03
CA ASP A 128 -15.08 -17.67 -4.03
C ASP A 128 -14.37 -17.59 -5.40
N ASP A 129 -13.10 -17.19 -5.39
CA ASP A 129 -12.30 -17.08 -6.61
C ASP A 129 -11.87 -18.45 -7.16
N LEU A 130 -11.71 -19.47 -6.31
CA LEU A 130 -11.43 -20.84 -6.76
C LEU A 130 -12.68 -21.48 -7.38
N GLU A 131 -13.85 -21.29 -6.78
CA GLU A 131 -15.14 -21.74 -7.31
C GLU A 131 -15.48 -21.08 -8.66
N ALA A 132 -15.12 -19.79 -8.83
CA ALA A 132 -15.27 -19.08 -10.10
C ALA A 132 -14.46 -19.68 -11.26
N GLU A 133 -13.39 -20.43 -10.95
CA GLU A 133 -12.57 -21.18 -11.91
C GLU A 133 -12.97 -22.67 -11.98
N GLU A 134 -14.14 -23.04 -11.44
CA GLU A 134 -14.63 -24.42 -11.34
C GLU A 134 -13.72 -25.34 -10.51
N LEU A 135 -12.85 -24.77 -9.66
CA LEU A 135 -11.98 -25.49 -8.74
C LEU A 135 -12.68 -25.73 -7.41
N HIS A 136 -13.59 -26.70 -7.40
CA HIS A 136 -14.32 -27.07 -6.19
C HIS A 136 -13.41 -27.72 -5.14
N GLY A 137 -13.48 -27.20 -3.91
CA GLY A 137 -12.67 -27.67 -2.79
C GLY A 137 -13.20 -28.97 -2.16
N PRO A 138 -12.41 -29.56 -1.24
CA PRO A 138 -12.83 -30.74 -0.49
C PRO A 138 -14.01 -30.45 0.44
N THR A 139 -14.72 -31.50 0.86
CA THR A 139 -15.89 -31.37 1.74
C THR A 139 -15.57 -30.62 3.04
N GLY A 140 -16.40 -29.62 3.35
CA GLY A 140 -16.33 -28.87 4.61
C GLY A 140 -15.50 -27.60 4.56
N VAL A 141 -14.98 -27.21 3.39
CA VAL A 141 -14.43 -25.86 3.18
C VAL A 141 -15.54 -24.81 3.20
N VAL A 142 -15.20 -23.58 3.57
CA VAL A 142 -16.16 -22.47 3.56
C VAL A 142 -16.49 -22.09 2.12
N SER A 143 -17.74 -22.27 1.69
CA SER A 143 -18.23 -21.81 0.40
C SER A 143 -19.26 -20.69 0.58
N PRO A 144 -19.00 -19.46 0.08
CA PRO A 144 -19.99 -18.39 0.12
C PRO A 144 -21.32 -18.77 -0.53
N ALA A 145 -21.26 -19.53 -1.64
CA ALA A 145 -22.45 -20.01 -2.34
C ALA A 145 -23.28 -20.96 -1.48
N GLU A 146 -22.65 -21.93 -0.80
CA GLU A 146 -23.35 -22.85 0.12
C GLU A 146 -23.91 -22.13 1.36
N LEU A 147 -23.25 -21.06 1.80
CA LEU A 147 -23.73 -20.21 2.90
C LEU A 147 -24.80 -19.19 2.46
N GLY A 148 -25.13 -19.12 1.17
CA GLY A 148 -26.11 -18.16 0.62
C GLY A 148 -25.63 -16.70 0.67
N LEU A 149 -24.32 -16.49 0.73
CA LEU A 149 -23.68 -15.18 0.77
C LEU A 149 -23.42 -14.66 -0.65
N PRO A 150 -23.35 -13.32 -0.84
CA PRO A 150 -22.97 -12.76 -2.14
C PRO A 150 -21.53 -13.08 -2.48
N VAL A 151 -21.29 -13.49 -3.73
CA VAL A 151 -19.95 -13.71 -4.30
C VAL A 151 -19.18 -12.41 -4.55
N ASN A 152 -17.90 -12.55 -4.83
CA ASN A 152 -16.89 -11.53 -5.14
C ASN A 152 -16.63 -10.50 -4.02
N ARG A 153 -16.58 -10.93 -2.76
CA ARG A 153 -16.33 -10.04 -1.60
C ARG A 153 -14.95 -10.25 -0.98
N THR A 154 -14.46 -9.23 -0.25
CA THR A 154 -13.25 -9.35 0.56
C THR A 154 -13.54 -9.98 1.92
N ALA A 155 -12.51 -10.44 2.62
CA ALA A 155 -12.59 -10.98 3.97
C ALA A 155 -13.24 -9.99 4.95
N GLU A 156 -12.92 -8.69 4.85
CA GLU A 156 -13.53 -7.65 5.69
C GLU A 156 -15.02 -7.43 5.37
N GLU A 157 -15.44 -7.68 4.12
CA GLU A 157 -16.85 -7.65 3.74
C GLU A 157 -17.59 -8.92 4.20
N TYR A 158 -16.95 -10.09 4.14
CA TYR A 158 -17.52 -11.36 4.57
C TYR A 158 -17.63 -11.47 6.10
N LEU A 159 -16.67 -10.94 6.86
CA LEU A 159 -16.62 -11.04 8.32
C LEU A 159 -17.94 -10.62 9.00
N PRO A 160 -18.49 -9.40 8.78
CA PRO A 160 -19.76 -9.01 9.40
C PRO A 160 -20.96 -9.84 8.91
N MET A 161 -20.91 -10.39 7.69
CA MET A 161 -21.98 -11.26 7.19
C MET A 161 -21.97 -12.61 7.91
N LEU A 162 -20.79 -13.16 8.16
CA LEU A 162 -20.59 -14.40 8.90
C LEU A 162 -20.96 -14.25 10.37
N ASP A 163 -20.74 -13.08 10.99
CA ASP A 163 -21.20 -12.81 12.35
C ASP A 163 -22.72 -12.86 12.46
N VAL A 164 -23.43 -12.20 11.53
CA VAL A 164 -24.90 -12.25 11.46
C VAL A 164 -25.39 -13.68 11.22
N LEU A 165 -24.74 -14.42 10.33
CA LEU A 165 -25.10 -15.80 10.02
C LEU A 165 -24.89 -16.73 11.21
N ALA A 166 -23.77 -16.60 11.92
CA ALA A 166 -23.46 -17.38 13.11
C ALA A 166 -24.44 -17.10 14.24
N GLU A 167 -24.83 -15.82 14.45
CA GLU A 167 -25.86 -15.47 15.44
C GLU A 167 -27.22 -16.11 15.09
N ALA A 168 -27.63 -16.04 13.82
CA ALA A 168 -28.88 -16.62 13.35
C ALA A 168 -28.90 -18.15 13.49
N LEU A 169 -27.82 -18.84 13.12
CA LEU A 169 -27.69 -20.28 13.25
C LEU A 169 -27.64 -20.72 14.72
N GLY A 170 -26.94 -19.97 15.57
CA GLY A 170 -26.85 -20.23 17.01
C GLY A 170 -28.22 -20.21 17.69
N ARG A 171 -29.11 -19.30 17.30
CA ARG A 171 -30.52 -19.28 17.77
C ARG A 171 -31.30 -20.54 17.36
N GLY A 172 -30.91 -21.18 16.27
CA GLY A 172 -31.49 -22.43 15.76
C GLY A 172 -30.76 -23.71 16.20
N GLY A 173 -29.76 -23.61 17.09
CA GLY A 173 -28.97 -24.75 17.56
C GLY A 173 -28.04 -25.36 16.51
N ARG A 174 -27.72 -24.62 15.45
CA ARG A 174 -26.74 -25.01 14.42
C ARG A 174 -25.48 -24.16 14.57
N ALA A 175 -24.32 -24.76 14.34
CA ALA A 175 -23.07 -24.03 14.23
C ALA A 175 -22.78 -23.72 12.75
N LEU A 176 -22.05 -22.63 12.51
CA LEU A 176 -21.39 -22.42 11.23
C LEU A 176 -20.33 -23.52 11.03
N ALA A 177 -19.99 -23.85 9.77
CA ALA A 177 -18.99 -24.88 9.47
C ALA A 177 -17.71 -24.66 10.29
N GLU A 178 -17.14 -25.73 10.85
CA GLU A 178 -15.89 -25.59 11.60
C GLU A 178 -14.79 -25.05 10.69
N SER A 179 -14.16 -23.93 11.09
CA SER A 179 -12.96 -23.44 10.42
C SER A 179 -11.88 -24.52 10.42
N ILE A 180 -11.27 -24.69 9.26
CA ILE A 180 -10.06 -25.50 9.10
C ILE A 180 -8.87 -24.58 9.40
N ASP A 181 -7.84 -25.06 10.11
CA ASP A 181 -6.67 -24.23 10.40
C ASP A 181 -5.80 -24.10 9.15
N CYS A 182 -5.67 -22.88 8.65
CA CYS A 182 -4.82 -22.54 7.50
C CYS A 182 -3.43 -22.02 7.94
N GLY A 183 -3.13 -22.02 9.25
CA GLY A 183 -1.85 -21.56 9.81
C GLY A 183 -1.77 -20.04 9.95
N SER A 184 -0.61 -19.52 10.38
CA SER A 184 -0.44 -18.09 10.66
C SER A 184 -0.54 -17.19 9.42
N ALA A 185 -0.52 -17.75 8.20
CA ALA A 185 -0.77 -16.98 6.97
C ALA A 185 -2.14 -16.29 6.94
N VAL A 186 -3.13 -16.82 7.68
CA VAL A 186 -4.48 -16.25 7.73
C VAL A 186 -4.62 -15.10 8.71
N ASP A 187 -4.13 -15.26 9.94
CA ASP A 187 -4.42 -14.37 11.08
C ASP A 187 -3.18 -13.73 11.71
N GLY A 188 -1.98 -14.16 11.32
CA GLY A 188 -0.71 -13.68 11.84
C GLY A 188 -0.34 -14.20 13.22
N VAL A 189 -1.07 -15.18 13.77
CA VAL A 189 -0.81 -15.75 15.09
C VAL A 189 0.05 -17.00 14.93
N ASP A 190 1.23 -17.06 15.55
CA ASP A 190 2.14 -18.19 15.35
C ASP A 190 1.57 -19.49 15.96
N ARG A 191 1.76 -20.62 15.26
CA ARG A 191 1.38 -21.95 15.78
C ARG A 191 2.57 -22.69 16.35
N THR A 192 2.31 -23.63 17.26
CA THR A 192 3.37 -24.45 17.89
C THR A 192 4.17 -25.28 16.87
N TYR A 193 3.53 -25.73 15.77
CA TYR A 193 4.20 -26.47 14.71
C TYR A 193 5.07 -25.59 13.78
N GLU A 194 4.96 -24.26 13.87
CA GLU A 194 5.69 -23.30 13.02
C GLU A 194 7.11 -22.97 13.56
N ASP A 195 7.44 -23.44 14.77
CA ASP A 195 8.73 -23.23 15.45
C ASP A 195 9.81 -24.29 15.07
N THR A 196 9.55 -25.09 14.04
CA THR A 196 10.34 -26.30 13.72
C THR A 196 11.67 -26.04 12.98
N GLY A 197 12.37 -24.95 13.27
CA GLY A 197 13.69 -24.67 12.68
C GLY A 197 13.66 -24.46 11.16
N SER A 198 12.51 -24.06 10.63
CA SER A 198 12.36 -23.70 9.23
C SER A 198 13.22 -22.46 8.97
N GLY A 199 14.23 -22.57 8.09
CA GLY A 199 15.23 -21.51 7.86
C GLY A 199 14.64 -20.17 7.41
N ASP A 200 15.47 -19.17 7.12
CA ASP A 200 14.97 -17.86 6.66
C ASP A 200 14.02 -18.06 5.47
N GLY A 201 12.73 -17.70 5.66
CA GLY A 201 11.70 -17.82 4.65
C GLY A 201 11.94 -16.84 3.48
N LEU A 202 10.90 -16.53 2.72
CA LEU A 202 11.01 -15.44 1.75
C LEU A 202 11.32 -14.12 2.47
N THR A 203 12.35 -13.40 2.01
CA THR A 203 12.63 -12.06 2.53
C THR A 203 11.50 -11.10 2.13
N THR A 204 11.36 -9.98 2.84
CA THR A 204 10.37 -8.94 2.49
C THR A 204 10.52 -8.47 1.04
N LEU A 205 11.77 -8.34 0.55
CA LEU A 205 12.03 -7.94 -0.83
C LEU A 205 11.61 -9.03 -1.82
N ASP A 206 11.94 -10.29 -1.55
CA ASP A 206 11.56 -11.40 -2.42
C ASP A 206 10.04 -11.53 -2.52
N ARG A 207 9.34 -11.38 -1.38
CA ARG A 207 7.87 -11.33 -1.34
C ARG A 207 7.32 -10.19 -2.19
N GLU A 208 7.86 -8.98 -2.04
CA GLU A 208 7.42 -7.83 -2.82
C GLU A 208 7.63 -8.00 -4.33
N LEU A 209 8.75 -8.61 -4.73
CA LEU A 209 9.05 -8.91 -6.13
C LEU A 209 8.13 -10.00 -6.68
N LEU A 210 7.87 -11.04 -5.87
CA LEU A 210 6.94 -12.12 -6.21
C LEU A 210 5.52 -11.60 -6.42
N GLU A 211 4.99 -10.82 -5.47
CA GLU A 211 3.67 -10.19 -5.59
C GLU A 211 3.56 -9.30 -6.83
N ARG A 212 4.58 -8.47 -7.10
CA ARG A 212 4.60 -7.65 -8.33
C ARG A 212 4.62 -8.49 -9.60
N THR A 213 5.33 -9.61 -9.59
CA THR A 213 5.39 -10.54 -10.73
C THR A 213 4.03 -11.20 -10.97
N ILE A 214 3.35 -11.63 -9.91
CA ILE A 214 2.00 -12.20 -9.99
C ILE A 214 1.01 -11.16 -10.52
N ALA A 215 1.05 -9.94 -9.98
CA ALA A 215 0.15 -8.88 -10.40
C ALA A 215 0.36 -8.52 -11.89
N ALA A 216 1.60 -8.47 -12.36
CA ALA A 216 1.91 -8.27 -13.78
C ALA A 216 1.39 -9.42 -14.65
N GLY A 217 1.60 -10.67 -14.23
CA GLY A 217 1.08 -11.85 -14.92
C GLY A 217 -0.45 -11.88 -15.01
N ILE A 218 -1.16 -11.42 -13.97
CA ILE A 218 -2.62 -11.25 -14.00
C ILE A 218 -3.02 -10.16 -15.00
N GLN A 219 -2.35 -9.01 -15.02
CA GLN A 219 -2.63 -7.94 -15.99
C GLN A 219 -2.39 -8.37 -17.44
N ASP A 220 -1.35 -9.16 -17.69
CA ASP A 220 -1.07 -9.71 -19.02
C ASP A 220 -2.20 -10.64 -19.48
N ARG A 221 -2.73 -11.49 -18.59
CA ARG A 221 -3.89 -12.35 -18.89
C ARG A 221 -5.16 -11.53 -19.16
N ILE A 222 -5.43 -10.52 -18.35
CA ILE A 222 -6.56 -9.61 -18.56
C ILE A 222 -6.44 -8.93 -19.93
N SER A 223 -5.24 -8.46 -20.29
CA SER A 223 -4.96 -7.83 -21.57
C SER A 223 -5.12 -8.80 -22.74
N ALA A 224 -4.79 -10.06 -22.54
CA ALA A 224 -5.02 -11.15 -23.48
C ALA A 224 -6.49 -11.61 -23.57
N ARG A 225 -7.40 -10.95 -22.84
CA ARG A 225 -8.83 -11.30 -22.73
C ARG A 225 -9.10 -12.70 -22.18
N SER A 226 -8.19 -13.21 -21.37
CA SER A 226 -8.42 -14.43 -20.60
C SER A 226 -9.31 -14.13 -19.40
N GLU A 227 -10.12 -15.11 -19.02
CA GLU A 227 -10.86 -15.06 -17.76
C GLU A 227 -9.88 -15.13 -16.59
N VAL A 228 -10.18 -14.31 -15.57
CA VAL A 228 -9.48 -14.23 -14.29
C VAL A 228 -10.55 -13.83 -13.27
N PRO A 229 -10.58 -14.43 -12.06
CA PRO A 229 -11.57 -14.11 -11.05
C PRO A 229 -11.51 -12.64 -10.64
N SER A 230 -12.64 -12.08 -10.22
CA SER A 230 -12.73 -10.64 -9.97
C SER A 230 -11.88 -10.22 -8.77
N GLY A 231 -11.72 -11.09 -7.76
CA GLY A 231 -10.84 -10.84 -6.62
C GLY A 231 -9.38 -10.67 -7.06
N TRP A 232 -8.87 -11.58 -7.88
CA TRP A 232 -7.52 -11.48 -8.49
C TRP A 232 -7.34 -10.24 -9.37
N ARG A 233 -8.35 -9.87 -10.17
CA ARG A 233 -8.32 -8.64 -10.96
C ARG A 233 -8.15 -7.40 -10.07
N ARG A 234 -9.01 -7.25 -9.06
CA ARG A 234 -8.96 -6.11 -8.13
C ARG A 234 -7.62 -6.05 -7.40
N TRP A 235 -7.17 -7.19 -6.88
CA TRP A 235 -5.89 -7.28 -6.18
C TRP A 235 -4.71 -6.87 -7.08
N ALA A 236 -4.67 -7.34 -8.34
CA ALA A 236 -3.60 -6.99 -9.26
C ALA A 236 -3.62 -5.51 -9.66
N GLU A 237 -4.82 -4.96 -9.91
CA GLU A 237 -5.00 -3.53 -10.16
C GLU A 237 -4.52 -2.69 -8.98
N GLU A 238 -4.92 -3.03 -7.75
CA GLU A 238 -4.48 -2.33 -6.54
C GLU A 238 -2.98 -2.44 -6.31
N ARG A 239 -2.40 -3.63 -6.52
CA ARG A 239 -0.96 -3.87 -6.31
C ARG A 239 -0.09 -3.12 -7.31
N LEU A 240 -0.58 -2.95 -8.54
CA LEU A 240 0.11 -2.23 -9.62
C LEU A 240 -0.33 -0.78 -9.75
N ARG A 241 -1.34 -0.32 -8.99
CA ARG A 241 -1.66 1.10 -8.91
C ARG A 241 -0.39 1.83 -8.50
N PRO A 242 0.06 2.81 -9.29
CA PRO A 242 1.28 3.53 -8.98
C PRO A 242 1.07 4.31 -7.68
N SER A 243 1.58 3.77 -6.56
CA SER A 243 1.79 4.54 -5.34
C SER A 243 2.98 5.47 -5.57
N ILE A 244 2.81 6.45 -6.47
CA ILE A 244 3.78 7.52 -6.59
C ILE A 244 3.80 8.19 -5.23
N ASN A 245 4.90 8.03 -4.52
CA ASN A 245 5.17 8.80 -3.31
C ASN A 245 5.15 10.27 -3.73
N TRP A 246 3.98 10.89 -3.59
CA TRP A 246 3.72 12.23 -4.09
C TRP A 246 4.67 13.24 -3.45
N ARG A 247 5.15 12.94 -2.23
CA ARG A 247 6.16 13.72 -1.52
C ARG A 247 7.51 13.66 -2.22
N ALA A 248 7.95 12.47 -2.62
CA ALA A 248 9.19 12.30 -3.40
C ALA A 248 9.08 12.96 -4.78
N ARG A 249 7.92 12.81 -5.44
CA ARG A 249 7.64 13.46 -6.73
C ARG A 249 7.64 14.98 -6.60
N LEU A 250 6.93 15.54 -5.64
CA LEU A 250 6.87 16.97 -5.36
C LEU A 250 8.28 17.50 -5.01
N GLY A 251 9.02 16.79 -4.16
CA GLY A 251 10.41 17.13 -3.84
C GLY A 251 11.31 17.18 -5.07
N ALA A 252 11.16 16.24 -6.01
CA ALA A 252 11.91 16.25 -7.27
C ALA A 252 11.50 17.41 -8.19
N LEU A 253 10.22 17.76 -8.26
CA LEU A 253 9.71 18.89 -9.05
C LEU A 253 10.17 20.23 -8.48
N ILE A 254 10.06 20.43 -7.16
CA ILE A 254 10.59 21.61 -6.46
C ILE A 254 12.09 21.70 -6.70
N ARG A 255 12.84 20.61 -6.53
CA ARG A 255 14.30 20.60 -6.78
C ARG A 255 14.63 20.98 -8.21
N ARG A 256 13.86 20.51 -9.21
CA ARG A 256 14.03 20.90 -10.61
C ARG A 256 13.76 22.39 -10.82
N GLY A 257 12.64 22.90 -10.32
CA GLY A 257 12.29 24.32 -10.39
C GLY A 257 13.37 25.21 -9.77
N LEU A 258 13.87 24.81 -8.59
CA LEU A 258 14.91 25.54 -7.88
C LEU A 258 16.32 25.35 -8.47
N SER A 259 16.64 24.21 -9.07
CA SER A 259 17.96 23.93 -9.64
C SER A 259 18.34 24.86 -10.79
N THR A 260 17.34 25.38 -11.50
CA THR A 260 17.51 26.39 -12.56
C THR A 260 18.01 27.72 -12.00
N VAL A 261 17.76 28.00 -10.72
CA VAL A 261 18.10 29.25 -10.02
C VAL A 261 19.29 29.07 -9.06
N ALA A 262 19.44 27.88 -8.48
CA ALA A 262 20.39 27.59 -7.41
C ALA A 262 21.84 27.34 -7.87
N GLY A 263 22.17 27.51 -9.15
CA GLY A 263 23.55 27.50 -9.61
C GLY A 263 24.36 28.65 -8.98
N GLN A 264 25.70 28.57 -9.04
CA GLN A 264 26.57 29.72 -8.76
C GLN A 264 26.51 30.72 -9.92
N VAL A 265 25.33 31.29 -10.15
CA VAL A 265 25.02 32.10 -11.35
C VAL A 265 25.20 33.60 -11.13
N ASP A 266 25.51 34.03 -9.90
CA ASP A 266 25.59 35.45 -9.57
C ASP A 266 26.86 35.82 -8.79
N PHE A 267 27.33 37.03 -9.06
CA PHE A 267 28.57 37.58 -8.55
C PHE A 267 28.26 38.70 -7.56
N SER A 268 28.67 38.52 -6.31
CA SER A 268 28.51 39.53 -5.26
C SER A 268 29.85 40.09 -4.81
N TYR A 269 29.91 41.41 -4.71
CA TYR A 269 31.03 42.15 -4.11
C TYR A 269 30.85 42.37 -2.59
N HIS A 270 29.72 41.93 -2.00
CA HIS A 270 29.46 42.10 -0.56
C HIS A 270 30.48 41.35 0.31
N LYS A 271 31.06 40.27 -0.20
CA LYS A 271 32.14 39.52 0.44
C LYS A 271 33.24 39.27 -0.59
N PRO A 272 34.49 39.73 -0.36
CA PRO A 272 35.60 39.43 -1.25
C PRO A 272 35.82 37.92 -1.38
N SER A 273 36.12 37.45 -2.59
CA SER A 273 36.48 36.04 -2.82
C SER A 273 37.68 35.64 -1.96
N ARG A 274 37.75 34.39 -1.50
CA ARG A 274 38.94 33.87 -0.79
C ARG A 274 40.21 33.92 -1.65
N ARG A 275 40.03 34.02 -2.98
CA ARG A 275 41.12 34.22 -3.95
C ARG A 275 41.53 35.69 -4.09
N ALA A 276 40.93 36.62 -3.35
CA ALA A 276 41.25 38.06 -3.45
C ALA A 276 42.73 38.34 -3.16
N GLY A 277 43.38 37.57 -2.28
CA GLY A 277 44.82 37.71 -2.01
C GLY A 277 45.73 37.35 -3.19
N ALA A 278 45.21 36.76 -4.27
CA ALA A 278 45.97 36.47 -5.50
C ALA A 278 45.95 37.64 -6.51
N TYR A 279 45.23 38.73 -6.23
CA TYR A 279 45.09 39.88 -7.12
C TYR A 279 45.44 41.17 -6.37
N ASP A 280 46.40 41.95 -6.90
CA ASP A 280 46.95 43.14 -6.22
C ASP A 280 46.03 44.39 -6.31
N ARG A 281 45.22 44.50 -7.39
CA ARG A 281 44.42 45.72 -7.68
C ARG A 281 43.00 45.46 -8.15
N ILE A 282 42.54 44.22 -8.09
CA ILE A 282 41.21 43.82 -8.53
C ILE A 282 40.52 43.15 -7.35
N ILE A 283 39.29 43.57 -7.03
CA ILE A 283 38.44 42.86 -6.08
C ILE A 283 37.64 41.85 -6.90
N PRO A 284 38.00 40.55 -6.92
CA PRO A 284 37.18 39.56 -7.61
C PRO A 284 35.86 39.36 -6.86
N PRO A 285 34.71 39.31 -7.56
CA PRO A 285 33.44 38.99 -6.93
C PRO A 285 33.46 37.58 -6.33
N SER A 286 32.66 37.37 -5.28
CA SER A 286 32.36 36.03 -4.77
C SER A 286 31.14 35.46 -5.50
N MET A 287 31.17 34.18 -5.83
CA MET A 287 29.97 33.51 -6.33
C MET A 287 29.00 33.28 -5.17
N VAL A 288 27.79 33.80 -5.33
CA VAL A 288 26.70 33.59 -4.37
C VAL A 288 25.68 32.63 -4.96
N ARG A 289 25.05 31.86 -4.08
CA ARG A 289 23.87 31.06 -4.40
C ARG A 289 22.65 31.91 -4.01
N PRO A 290 21.87 32.44 -4.96
CA PRO A 290 20.65 33.15 -4.64
C PRO A 290 19.72 32.28 -3.78
N VAL A 291 19.10 32.87 -2.76
CA VAL A 291 18.05 32.20 -1.99
C VAL A 291 16.80 32.20 -2.87
N PRO A 292 16.26 31.02 -3.25
CA PRO A 292 15.12 30.97 -4.13
C PRO A 292 13.89 31.57 -3.45
N ASP A 293 13.13 32.36 -4.21
CA ASP A 293 11.87 32.93 -3.75
C ASP A 293 10.70 32.06 -4.22
N THR A 294 10.04 31.40 -3.26
CA THR A 294 8.93 30.48 -3.51
C THR A 294 7.63 31.10 -3.03
N VAL A 295 6.60 31.04 -3.87
CA VAL A 295 5.24 31.49 -3.54
C VAL A 295 4.29 30.29 -3.54
N LEU A 296 3.52 30.12 -2.48
CA LEU A 296 2.49 29.11 -2.32
C LEU A 296 1.10 29.75 -2.48
N VAL A 297 0.37 29.35 -3.51
CA VAL A 297 -1.02 29.76 -3.74
C VAL A 297 -1.92 28.64 -3.23
N ILE A 298 -2.83 29.00 -2.32
CA ILE A 298 -3.69 28.04 -1.62
C ILE A 298 -5.12 28.27 -2.08
N ASP A 299 -5.69 27.29 -2.77
CA ASP A 299 -7.11 27.29 -3.11
C ASP A 299 -7.94 27.06 -1.85
N THR A 300 -8.77 28.05 -1.50
CA THR A 300 -9.69 27.99 -0.35
C THR A 300 -11.14 27.88 -0.78
N SER A 301 -11.38 27.33 -1.98
CA SER A 301 -12.73 27.03 -2.44
C SER A 301 -13.43 25.97 -1.60
N GLY A 302 -14.76 26.01 -1.62
CA GLY A 302 -15.60 25.18 -0.75
C GLY A 302 -15.48 23.66 -0.96
N SER A 303 -14.83 23.21 -2.03
CA SER A 303 -14.59 21.79 -2.33
C SER A 303 -13.45 21.17 -1.52
N VAL A 304 -12.57 21.98 -0.91
CA VAL A 304 -11.45 21.49 -0.09
C VAL A 304 -11.64 21.86 1.37
N THR A 305 -11.64 20.87 2.27
CA THR A 305 -11.84 21.12 3.70
C THR A 305 -10.62 21.80 4.34
N ASN A 306 -10.85 22.70 5.28
CA ASN A 306 -9.79 23.40 6.01
C ASN A 306 -8.83 22.44 6.75
N GLU A 307 -9.33 21.30 7.22
CA GLU A 307 -8.50 20.30 7.91
C GLU A 307 -7.52 19.62 6.94
N LEU A 308 -8.02 19.23 5.76
CA LEU A 308 -7.20 18.70 4.69
C LEU A 308 -6.12 19.71 4.26
N LEU A 309 -6.49 20.98 4.08
CA LEU A 309 -5.56 22.04 3.72
C LEU A 309 -4.44 22.21 4.75
N ARG A 310 -4.77 22.30 6.04
CA ARG A 310 -3.75 22.42 7.11
C ARG A 310 -2.76 21.26 7.10
N ARG A 311 -3.25 20.03 6.95
CA ARG A 311 -2.41 18.83 6.84
C ARG A 311 -1.46 18.93 5.65
N LEU A 312 -1.98 19.27 4.47
CA LEU A 312 -1.17 19.39 3.26
C LEU A 312 -0.14 20.51 3.34
N LEU A 313 -0.49 21.65 3.97
CA LEU A 313 0.43 22.75 4.18
C LEU A 313 1.63 22.35 5.03
N ALA A 314 1.42 21.59 6.12
CA ALA A 314 2.51 21.10 6.96
C ALA A 314 3.50 20.22 6.17
N GLU A 315 2.98 19.39 5.26
CA GLU A 315 3.81 18.50 4.47
C GLU A 315 4.52 19.19 3.31
N VAL A 316 3.81 20.02 2.56
CA VAL A 316 4.36 20.77 1.42
C VAL A 316 5.44 21.72 1.92
N THR A 317 5.20 22.44 3.00
CA THR A 317 6.23 23.29 3.63
C THR A 317 7.43 22.44 4.03
N GLY A 318 7.25 21.32 4.76
CA GLY A 318 8.34 20.42 5.13
C GLY A 318 9.15 19.88 3.95
N ILE A 319 8.53 19.65 2.78
CA ILE A 319 9.25 19.28 1.54
C ILE A 319 10.07 20.47 1.02
N ILE A 320 9.49 21.68 1.01
CA ILE A 320 10.20 22.90 0.62
C ILE A 320 11.38 23.16 1.57
N ASP A 321 11.22 22.99 2.89
CA ASP A 321 12.29 23.05 3.89
C ASP A 321 13.45 22.10 3.55
N GLY A 322 13.13 20.84 3.24
CA GLY A 322 14.12 19.82 2.91
C GLY A 322 14.88 20.09 1.60
N VAL A 323 14.28 20.80 0.64
CA VAL A 323 14.90 21.08 -0.66
C VAL A 323 15.62 22.43 -0.69
N ALA A 324 15.00 23.49 -0.18
CA ALA A 324 15.49 24.86 -0.24
C ALA A 324 16.31 25.27 1.01
N GLY A 325 16.20 24.51 2.10
CA GLY A 325 16.87 24.78 3.37
C GLY A 325 16.18 25.83 4.24
N PRO A 326 16.73 26.10 5.44
CA PRO A 326 16.09 26.96 6.46
C PRO A 326 16.16 28.46 6.13
N ALA A 327 17.05 28.88 5.21
CA ALA A 327 17.21 30.28 4.83
C ALA A 327 16.29 30.71 3.67
N ARG A 328 15.39 29.84 3.20
CA ARG A 328 14.51 30.11 2.05
C ARG A 328 13.56 31.28 2.29
N ARG A 329 13.12 31.92 1.20
CA ARG A 329 12.01 32.88 1.22
C ARG A 329 10.74 32.18 0.75
N LEU A 330 9.81 31.97 1.68
CA LEU A 330 8.50 31.39 1.39
C LEU A 330 7.41 32.43 1.68
N ARG A 331 6.59 32.71 0.68
CA ARG A 331 5.40 33.55 0.79
C ARG A 331 4.18 32.69 0.46
N ALA A 332 3.06 32.93 1.12
CA ALA A 332 1.81 32.23 0.82
C ALA A 332 0.64 33.19 0.79
N PHE A 333 -0.39 32.87 0.03
CA PHE A 333 -1.68 33.52 0.12
C PHE A 333 -2.79 32.58 -0.31
N CYS A 334 -3.98 32.83 0.22
CA CYS A 334 -5.19 32.13 -0.19
C CYS A 334 -5.76 32.77 -1.46
N CYS A 335 -6.34 31.98 -2.35
CA CYS A 335 -6.99 32.47 -3.55
C CYS A 335 -8.29 31.70 -3.75
N ASP A 336 -9.40 32.44 -3.79
CA ASP A 336 -10.70 31.96 -4.22
C ASP A 336 -11.00 32.60 -5.59
N VAL A 337 -11.99 33.48 -5.68
CA VAL A 337 -12.25 34.34 -6.84
C VAL A 337 -11.21 35.47 -6.92
N ALA A 338 -10.67 35.89 -5.78
CA ALA A 338 -9.65 36.94 -5.69
C ALA A 338 -8.49 36.53 -4.77
N PRO A 339 -7.27 37.05 -5.02
CA PRO A 339 -6.13 36.79 -4.16
C PRO A 339 -6.29 37.53 -2.82
N HIS A 340 -6.10 36.82 -1.72
CA HIS A 340 -6.05 37.36 -0.36
C HIS A 340 -4.66 37.94 -0.04
N PRO A 341 -4.51 38.70 1.06
CA PRO A 341 -3.22 39.29 1.45
C PRO A 341 -2.08 38.26 1.59
N VAL A 342 -0.90 38.65 1.13
CA VAL A 342 0.30 37.79 1.18
C VAL A 342 0.88 37.72 2.58
N GLN A 343 1.17 36.49 3.00
CA GLN A 343 1.74 36.14 4.29
C GLN A 343 3.19 35.65 4.11
N VAL A 344 4.08 36.08 5.00
CA VAL A 344 5.47 35.59 5.02
C VAL A 344 5.52 34.36 5.92
N VAL A 345 5.91 33.23 5.36
CA VAL A 345 5.78 31.92 6.02
C VAL A 345 7.14 31.45 6.52
N ARG A 346 7.26 31.26 7.83
CA ARG A 346 8.41 30.57 8.44
C ARG A 346 8.06 29.14 8.82
N ARG A 347 6.84 28.92 9.30
CA ARG A 347 6.24 27.63 9.63
C ARG A 347 4.87 27.51 8.96
N ALA A 348 4.44 26.30 8.63
CA ALA A 348 3.09 26.08 8.09
C ALA A 348 1.98 26.61 8.99
N SER A 349 2.17 26.55 10.31
CA SER A 349 1.23 27.08 11.31
C SER A 349 1.01 28.58 11.22
N ASP A 350 1.92 29.31 10.56
CA ASP A 350 1.84 30.75 10.41
C ASP A 350 0.87 31.16 9.28
N ILE A 351 0.33 30.19 8.53
CA ILE A 351 -0.58 30.45 7.40
C ILE A 351 -2.03 30.49 7.90
N GLU A 352 -2.62 31.67 7.82
CA GLU A 352 -4.05 31.87 8.03
C GLU A 352 -4.83 31.55 6.75
N LEU A 353 -5.72 30.57 6.85
CA LEU A 353 -6.63 30.19 5.76
C LEU A 353 -7.83 31.13 5.75
N VAL A 354 -7.97 31.93 4.69
CA VAL A 354 -9.04 32.93 4.51
C VAL A 354 -9.70 32.70 3.16
N GLY A 355 -11.03 32.80 3.10
CA GLY A 355 -11.81 32.59 1.87
C GLY A 355 -13.01 31.67 2.09
N GLY A 356 -13.43 30.97 1.03
CA GLY A 356 -14.61 30.08 1.00
C GLY A 356 -15.56 30.32 -0.17
N GLY A 357 -15.13 31.05 -1.21
CA GLY A 357 -15.91 31.32 -2.42
C GLY A 357 -15.66 30.32 -3.57
N GLY A 358 -15.96 30.74 -4.80
CA GLY A 358 -15.55 30.00 -6.01
C GLY A 358 -14.04 30.15 -6.29
N THR A 359 -13.56 29.63 -7.42
CA THR A 359 -12.11 29.53 -7.69
C THR A 359 -11.72 30.18 -9.03
N ASP A 360 -10.69 31.03 -9.04
CA ASP A 360 -10.05 31.52 -10.26
C ASP A 360 -8.51 31.59 -10.13
N MET A 361 -7.82 30.55 -10.59
CA MET A 361 -6.36 30.49 -10.55
C MET A 361 -5.67 31.44 -11.53
N ARG A 362 -6.39 32.07 -12.48
CA ARG A 362 -5.82 33.15 -13.30
C ARG A 362 -5.49 34.35 -12.42
N ALA A 363 -6.39 34.71 -11.50
CA ALA A 363 -6.19 35.80 -10.57
C ALA A 363 -5.07 35.49 -9.57
N GLY A 364 -5.05 34.28 -9.03
CA GLY A 364 -4.00 33.80 -8.12
C GLY A 364 -2.60 33.84 -8.75
N LEU A 365 -2.45 33.27 -9.95
CA LEU A 365 -1.15 33.27 -10.64
C LEU A 365 -0.71 34.69 -11.05
N ALA A 366 -1.64 35.54 -11.49
CA ALA A 366 -1.31 36.94 -11.80
C ALA A 366 -0.79 37.68 -10.56
N ALA A 367 -1.43 37.49 -9.41
CA ALA A 367 -1.00 38.09 -8.14
C ALA A 367 0.38 37.58 -7.71
N ALA A 368 0.64 36.27 -7.82
CA ALA A 368 1.94 35.70 -7.50
C ALA A 368 3.07 36.32 -8.35
N LEU A 369 2.85 36.51 -9.65
CA LEU A 369 3.83 37.07 -10.58
C LEU A 369 4.05 38.58 -10.42
N ALA A 370 3.08 39.29 -9.84
CA ALA A 370 3.18 40.72 -9.55
C ALA A 370 4.07 41.03 -8.34
N LEU A 371 4.35 40.04 -7.49
CA LEU A 371 5.13 40.22 -6.28
C LEU A 371 6.58 40.67 -6.55
N ARG A 372 7.12 41.44 -5.60
CA ARG A 372 8.51 41.91 -5.59
C ARG A 372 9.20 41.46 -4.30
N PRO A 373 10.34 40.74 -4.38
CA PRO A 373 10.96 40.18 -5.58
C PRO A 373 10.04 39.18 -6.30
N ARG A 374 10.28 38.96 -7.60
CA ARG A 374 9.50 38.02 -8.41
C ARG A 374 9.79 36.58 -7.96
N PRO A 375 8.77 35.71 -7.87
CA PRO A 375 9.01 34.33 -7.49
C PRO A 375 9.73 33.54 -8.58
N ASP A 376 10.63 32.67 -8.15
CA ASP A 376 11.32 31.69 -8.99
C ASP A 376 10.44 30.44 -9.20
N LEU A 377 9.70 30.09 -8.17
CA LEU A 377 8.82 28.92 -8.10
C LEU A 377 7.47 29.32 -7.52
N VAL A 378 6.40 28.97 -8.23
CA VAL A 378 5.03 29.07 -7.74
C VAL A 378 4.48 27.67 -7.54
N ILE A 379 4.00 27.38 -6.35
CA ILE A 379 3.35 26.11 -6.01
C ILE A 379 1.87 26.42 -5.78
N VAL A 380 0.98 25.69 -6.45
CA VAL A 380 -0.48 25.87 -6.32
C VAL A 380 -1.06 24.62 -5.67
N LEU A 381 -1.80 24.77 -4.57
CA LEU A 381 -2.59 23.70 -3.95
C LEU A 381 -4.05 23.90 -4.35
N THR A 382 -4.64 22.95 -5.08
CA THR A 382 -6.02 23.02 -5.60
C THR A 382 -6.53 21.62 -5.91
N ASP A 383 -7.84 21.43 -5.94
CA ASP A 383 -8.48 20.23 -6.50
C ASP A 383 -8.51 20.24 -8.04
N GLY A 384 -8.15 21.36 -8.68
CA GLY A 384 -8.08 21.51 -10.13
C GLY A 384 -9.39 21.88 -10.82
N GLU A 385 -10.47 22.19 -10.08
CA GLU A 385 -11.75 22.65 -10.63
C GLU A 385 -11.79 24.17 -10.79
N THR A 386 -10.88 24.71 -11.59
CA THR A 386 -10.68 26.17 -11.73
C THR A 386 -10.25 26.56 -13.14
N PRO A 387 -10.64 27.75 -13.63
CA PRO A 387 -10.07 28.28 -14.86
C PRO A 387 -8.58 28.58 -14.69
N TRP A 388 -7.80 28.08 -15.64
CA TRP A 388 -6.35 28.29 -15.73
C TRP A 388 -5.99 29.37 -16.77
N PRO A 389 -4.83 30.03 -16.65
CA PRO A 389 -4.37 30.94 -17.69
C PRO A 389 -3.92 30.15 -18.94
N GLU A 390 -4.32 30.65 -20.12
CA GLU A 390 -3.99 30.02 -21.42
C GLU A 390 -2.47 30.07 -21.71
N ARG A 391 -1.80 31.13 -21.25
CA ARG A 391 -0.37 31.35 -21.48
C ARG A 391 0.46 30.92 -20.28
N ARG A 392 1.54 30.20 -20.56
CA ARG A 392 2.53 29.79 -19.56
C ARG A 392 3.12 31.00 -18.81
N PRO A 393 3.04 31.02 -17.46
CA PRO A 393 3.75 31.97 -16.61
C PRO A 393 5.27 31.97 -16.80
N SER A 394 5.94 33.09 -16.50
CA SER A 394 7.40 33.19 -16.57
C SER A 394 8.11 32.41 -15.45
N ALA A 395 7.45 32.19 -14.32
CA ALA A 395 7.97 31.39 -13.21
C ALA A 395 7.72 29.89 -13.45
N HIS A 396 8.53 29.02 -12.82
CA HIS A 396 8.20 27.59 -12.81
C HIS A 396 6.97 27.37 -11.94
N VAL A 397 5.96 26.66 -12.45
CA VAL A 397 4.72 26.40 -11.72
C VAL A 397 4.59 24.91 -11.46
N VAL A 398 4.37 24.57 -10.20
CA VAL A 398 4.04 23.21 -9.76
C VAL A 398 2.61 23.22 -9.22
N VAL A 399 1.74 22.43 -9.83
CA VAL A 399 0.36 22.24 -9.37
C VAL A 399 0.29 20.95 -8.55
N CYS A 400 -0.06 21.11 -7.29
CA CYS A 400 -0.38 20.05 -6.35
C CYS A 400 -1.89 19.79 -6.44
N LEU A 401 -2.28 18.84 -7.29
CA LEU A 401 -3.68 18.45 -7.50
C LEU A 401 -4.13 17.52 -6.38
N ILE A 402 -5.18 17.92 -5.67
CA ILE A 402 -5.78 17.15 -4.57
C ILE A 402 -6.87 16.24 -5.16
N GLY A 403 -6.73 14.93 -4.95
CA GLY A 403 -7.62 13.92 -5.52
C GLY A 403 -7.38 13.64 -7.00
N ASP A 404 -8.26 12.84 -7.60
CA ASP A 404 -8.07 12.29 -8.95
C ASP A 404 -8.82 13.05 -10.05
N GLY A 405 -9.87 13.80 -9.71
CA GLY A 405 -10.76 14.47 -10.67
C GLY A 405 -10.23 15.76 -11.29
N GLY A 406 -9.21 16.37 -10.69
CA GLY A 406 -8.64 17.65 -11.11
C GLY A 406 -7.87 17.64 -12.42
N HIS A 407 -7.91 18.78 -13.11
CA HIS A 407 -7.06 19.04 -14.28
C HIS A 407 -6.09 20.19 -14.03
N ALA A 408 -4.92 20.09 -14.65
CA ALA A 408 -3.90 21.14 -14.68
C ALA A 408 -3.45 21.35 -16.13
N PRO A 409 -3.01 22.55 -16.50
CA PRO A 409 -2.59 22.85 -17.86
C PRO A 409 -1.26 22.19 -18.22
N ASP A 410 -1.07 21.82 -19.49
CA ASP A 410 0.10 21.07 -19.99
C ASP A 410 1.45 21.75 -19.73
N TRP A 411 1.45 23.07 -19.54
CA TRP A 411 2.66 23.84 -19.27
C TRP A 411 3.13 23.75 -17.81
N ALA A 412 2.29 23.25 -16.89
CA ALA A 412 2.59 23.14 -15.47
C ALA A 412 3.14 21.75 -15.10
N SER A 413 4.05 21.71 -14.13
CA SER A 413 4.47 20.45 -13.52
C SER A 413 3.40 19.97 -12.54
N VAL A 414 2.97 18.70 -12.62
CA VAL A 414 1.89 18.18 -11.78
C VAL A 414 2.40 17.19 -10.73
N ALA A 415 1.98 17.39 -9.48
CA ALA A 415 2.07 16.40 -8.41
C ALA A 415 0.64 16.07 -7.94
N ARG A 416 0.21 14.83 -8.11
CA ARG A 416 -1.10 14.36 -7.60
C ARG A 416 -0.96 13.94 -6.14
N ILE A 417 -1.86 14.44 -5.30
CA ILE A 417 -1.92 14.20 -3.86
C ILE A 417 -3.22 13.43 -3.57
N PRO A 418 -3.13 12.20 -3.01
CA PRO A 418 -4.31 11.46 -2.60
C PRO A 418 -5.12 12.23 -1.55
N ALA A 419 -6.45 12.25 -1.68
CA ALA A 419 -7.32 12.96 -0.74
C ALA A 419 -7.23 12.38 0.70
N ASP A 420 -6.94 11.09 0.80
CA ASP A 420 -6.79 10.30 2.02
C ASP A 420 -5.34 10.23 2.55
N ALA A 421 -4.39 10.99 1.96
CA ALA A 421 -2.97 10.88 2.28
C ALA A 421 -2.68 10.91 3.80
N ALA A 422 -2.23 9.77 4.35
CA ALA A 422 -1.90 9.63 5.76
C ALA A 422 -0.74 10.56 6.17
N PRO A 423 -0.76 11.15 7.38
CA PRO A 423 0.27 12.05 7.84
C PRO A 423 1.63 11.36 7.93
N ARG A 424 2.70 12.13 7.72
CA ARG A 424 4.06 11.64 7.91
C ARG A 424 4.29 11.24 9.37
N VAL A 425 4.44 9.94 9.63
CA VAL A 425 4.97 9.46 10.92
C VAL A 425 6.42 9.93 11.00
N THR A 426 6.67 10.95 11.82
CA THR A 426 8.04 11.30 12.18
C THR A 426 8.58 10.15 13.01
N ALA A 427 9.55 9.40 12.48
CA ALA A 427 10.37 8.52 13.30
C ALA A 427 10.93 9.37 14.44
N ARG A 428 10.39 9.19 15.66
CA ARG A 428 11.03 9.73 16.85
C ARG A 428 12.38 9.04 16.92
N GLY A 429 13.44 9.85 16.90
CA GLY A 429 14.79 9.35 17.04
C GLY A 429 14.91 8.50 18.28
N GLU A 430 15.42 7.29 18.09
CA GLU A 430 16.16 6.61 19.12
C GLU A 430 17.34 7.51 19.50
N SER A 431 17.33 7.96 20.75
CA SER A 431 18.45 8.59 21.43
C SER A 431 18.68 7.84 22.73
#